data_AF-A0A935MZ52-F1
#
_entry.id   AF-A0A935MZ52-F1
#
_cell.length_a   1.000
_cell.length_b   1.000
_cell.length_c   1.000
_cell.angle_alpha   90.00
_cell.angle_beta   90.00
_cell.angle_gamma   90.00
#
_symmetry.space_group_name_H-M   'P 1'
#
loop_
_entity.id
_entity.type
_entity.pdbx_description
1 polymer ?
#
loop_
_entity_poly.entity_id
_entity_poly.type
_entity_poly.pdbx_seq_one_letter_code
_entity_poly.pdbx_strand_id
1 'polypeptide(L)'
;MFERDGKTHRIDAVDEGGDKLFLIIADQTSGEETYGGGRFMYVNKPDSTGTILLDFNKAYNPPCVFTKYATCPLPPLQNYLKLKIEAGEKVYGH
;
A
#
# COMPACT_ATOMS: atom_id res chain seq x y z
N MET A 1 6.91 -6.01 -9.12
CA MET A 1 7.77 -4.85 -9.48
C MET A 1 7.06 -4.04 -10.53
N PHE A 2 7.27 -2.73 -10.60
CA PHE A 2 6.69 -1.85 -11.62
C PHE A 2 7.65 -0.70 -11.92
N GLU A 3 7.41 0.02 -13.02
CA GLU A 3 8.19 1.19 -13.40
C GLU A 3 7.34 2.46 -13.29
N ARG A 4 7.93 3.53 -12.75
CA ARG A 4 7.33 4.86 -12.72
C ARG A 4 8.44 5.90 -12.77
N ASP A 5 8.26 6.94 -13.59
CA ASP A 5 9.21 8.05 -13.74
C ASP A 5 10.66 7.59 -14.01
N GLY A 6 10.81 6.55 -14.84
CA GLY A 6 12.10 5.95 -15.19
C GLY A 6 12.80 5.19 -14.05
N LYS A 7 12.09 4.89 -12.96
CA LYS A 7 12.60 4.14 -11.81
C LYS A 7 11.82 2.86 -11.60
N THR A 8 12.54 1.78 -11.31
CA THR A 8 11.94 0.51 -10.91
C THR A 8 11.62 0.53 -9.42
N HIS A 9 10.38 0.20 -9.09
CA HIS A 9 9.89 0.04 -7.73
C HIS A 9 9.54 -1.43 -7.46
N ARG A 10 9.78 -1.86 -6.23
CA ARG A 10 9.44 -3.21 -5.74
C ARG A 10 8.56 -3.07 -4.51
N ILE A 11 7.60 -3.98 -4.40
CA ILE A 11 6.70 -4.11 -3.26
C ILE A 11 6.65 -5.61 -2.98
N ASP A 12 6.95 -5.97 -1.74
CA ASP A 12 6.76 -7.32 -1.24
C ASP A 12 5.30 -7.49 -0.84
N ALA A 13 4.74 -8.62 -1.28
CA ALA A 13 3.36 -8.99 -1.03
C ALA A 13 3.30 -10.10 0.02
N VAL A 14 2.27 -10.05 0.86
CA VAL A 14 1.94 -11.13 1.79
C VAL A 14 0.86 -11.99 1.17
N ASP A 15 1.08 -13.30 1.08
CA ASP A 15 0.04 -14.28 0.73
C ASP A 15 -0.60 -14.78 2.03
N GLU A 16 -1.84 -14.39 2.25
CA GLU A 16 -2.65 -14.80 3.42
C GLU A 16 -3.45 -16.10 3.14
N GLY A 17 -3.22 -16.76 2.00
CA GLY A 17 -3.87 -18.01 1.62
C GLY A 17 -5.22 -17.85 0.90
N GLY A 18 -5.65 -16.63 0.60
CA GLY A 18 -6.88 -16.32 -0.13
C GLY A 18 -6.69 -16.09 -1.64
N ASP A 19 -7.67 -15.47 -2.27
CA ASP A 19 -7.67 -15.15 -3.72
C ASP A 19 -6.87 -13.89 -4.07
N LYS A 20 -6.46 -13.13 -3.04
CA LYS A 20 -5.76 -11.86 -3.16
C LYS A 20 -4.48 -11.86 -2.35
N LEU A 21 -3.54 -11.04 -2.79
CA LEU A 21 -2.33 -10.73 -2.06
C LEU A 21 -2.52 -9.42 -1.29
N PHE A 22 -1.94 -9.37 -0.11
CA PHE A 22 -2.01 -8.22 0.77
C PHE A 22 -0.73 -7.39 0.68
N LEU A 23 -0.89 -6.08 0.45
CA LEU A 23 0.20 -5.12 0.37
C LEU A 23 0.06 -4.09 1.48
N ILE A 24 1.19 -3.80 2.13
CA ILE A 24 1.33 -2.69 3.06
C ILE A 24 2.38 -1.78 2.47
N ILE A 25 2.01 -0.52 2.21
CA ILE A 25 2.91 0.45 1.56
C ILE A 25 3.01 1.72 2.38
N ALA A 26 4.20 2.32 2.37
CA ALA A 26 4.41 3.71 2.72
C ALA A 26 4.97 4.43 1.50
N ASP A 27 4.69 5.72 1.38
CA ASP A 27 5.16 6.54 0.26
C ASP A 27 5.40 7.98 0.72
N GLN A 28 5.79 8.87 -0.18
CA GLN A 28 6.15 10.25 0.17
C GLN A 28 4.96 11.11 0.61
N THR A 29 3.73 10.62 0.52
CA THR A 29 2.52 11.25 1.08
C THR A 29 2.20 10.79 2.51
N SER A 30 2.83 9.71 2.98
CA SER A 30 2.58 9.14 4.31
C SER A 30 3.04 10.10 5.40
N GLY A 31 2.12 10.49 6.29
CA GLY A 31 2.36 11.47 7.36
C GLY A 31 2.08 12.92 6.97
N GLU A 32 1.88 13.20 5.67
CA GLU A 32 1.59 14.53 5.14
C GLU A 32 0.15 14.64 4.61
N GLU A 33 -0.24 13.75 3.69
CA GLU A 33 -1.57 13.71 3.08
C GLU A 33 -2.33 12.40 3.37
N THR A 34 -1.60 11.34 3.74
CA THR A 34 -2.12 10.00 4.04
C THR A 34 -1.62 9.54 5.41
N TYR A 35 -2.18 8.46 5.95
CA TYR A 35 -1.80 7.98 7.29
C TYR A 35 -0.31 7.67 7.39
N GLY A 36 0.33 8.17 8.46
CA GLY A 36 1.79 8.02 8.68
C GLY A 36 2.26 6.58 8.84
N GLY A 37 1.40 5.67 9.32
CA GLY A 37 1.71 4.24 9.41
C GLY A 37 1.66 3.50 8.08
N GLY A 38 1.33 4.17 6.97
CA GLY A 38 1.15 3.58 5.67
C GLY A 38 -0.29 3.14 5.38
N ARG A 39 -0.51 2.61 4.18
CA ARG A 39 -1.81 2.20 3.68
C ARG A 39 -1.83 0.74 3.28
N PHE A 40 -3.02 0.16 3.35
CA PHE A 40 -3.30 -1.22 3.01
C PHE A 40 -3.89 -1.31 1.61
N MET A 41 -3.60 -2.39 0.90
CA MET A 41 -4.19 -2.66 -0.40
C MET A 41 -4.25 -4.16 -0.67
N TYR A 42 -5.38 -4.62 -1.21
CA TYR A 42 -5.51 -5.98 -1.71
C TYR A 42 -5.47 -5.99 -3.23
N VAL A 43 -4.60 -6.83 -3.78
CA VAL A 43 -4.46 -7.01 -5.23
C VAL A 43 -4.80 -8.45 -5.61
N ASN A 44 -5.30 -8.67 -6.81
CA ASN A 44 -5.52 -10.03 -7.30
C ASN A 44 -4.18 -10.76 -7.43
N LYS A 45 -4.20 -12.09 -7.32
CA LYS A 45 -3.05 -12.92 -7.67
C LYS A 45 -2.64 -12.69 -9.13
N PRO A 46 -1.37 -12.97 -9.50
CA PRO A 46 -0.90 -12.80 -10.87
C PRO A 46 -1.81 -13.49 -11.87
N ASP A 47 -2.06 -12.81 -13.00
CA ASP A 47 -2.78 -13.40 -14.13
C ASP A 47 -1.93 -14.48 -14.84
N SER A 48 -2.46 -15.03 -15.94
CA SER A 48 -1.75 -16.06 -16.72
C SER A 48 -0.42 -15.59 -17.33
N THR A 49 -0.17 -14.28 -17.36
CA THR A 49 1.10 -13.69 -17.81
C THR A 49 2.09 -13.45 -16.66
N GLY A 50 1.67 -13.70 -15.41
CA GLY A 50 2.46 -13.40 -14.22
C GLY A 50 2.37 -11.93 -13.79
N THR A 51 1.42 -11.17 -14.32
CA THR A 51 1.27 -9.72 -14.04
C THR A 51 0.13 -9.48 -13.05
N ILE A 52 0.25 -8.42 -12.25
CA ILE A 52 -0.80 -7.95 -11.35
C ILE A 52 -1.20 -6.53 -11.77
N LEU A 53 -2.50 -6.25 -11.81
CA LEU A 53 -2.99 -4.87 -11.88
C LEU A 53 -2.79 -4.19 -10.52
N LEU A 54 -1.86 -3.23 -10.48
CA LEU A 54 -1.59 -2.43 -9.30
C LEU A 54 -2.34 -1.09 -9.39
N ASP A 55 -3.47 -0.98 -8.67
CA ASP A 55 -4.33 0.20 -8.65
C ASP A 55 -4.29 0.90 -7.30
N PHE A 56 -3.43 1.92 -7.17
CA PHE A 56 -3.27 2.69 -5.93
C PHE A 56 -4.52 3.45 -5.50
N ASN A 57 -5.54 3.62 -6.35
CA ASN A 57 -6.83 4.21 -5.94
C ASN A 57 -7.56 3.34 -4.90
N LYS A 58 -7.18 2.05 -4.80
CA LYS A 58 -7.75 1.10 -3.83
C LYS A 58 -6.93 1.00 -2.54
N ALA A 59 -5.88 1.80 -2.38
CA ALA A 59 -5.17 1.89 -1.12
C ALA A 59 -6.06 2.57 -0.07
N TYR A 60 -6.18 1.97 1.10
CA TYR A 60 -7.07 2.44 2.17
C TYR A 60 -6.34 2.54 3.52
N ASN A 61 -6.92 3.32 4.42
CA ASN A 61 -6.38 3.54 5.75
C ASN A 61 -6.62 2.29 6.62
N PRO A 62 -5.59 1.80 7.32
CA PRO A 62 -5.73 0.61 8.13
C PRO A 62 -6.61 0.87 9.38
N PRO A 63 -7.22 -0.16 9.99
CA PRO A 63 -8.18 0.02 11.09
C PRO A 63 -7.66 0.81 12.30
N CYS A 64 -6.36 0.72 12.58
CA CYS A 64 -5.68 1.47 13.64
C CYS A 64 -5.76 2.99 13.49
N VAL A 65 -6.07 3.52 12.30
CA VAL A 65 -6.34 4.95 12.10
C VAL A 65 -7.60 5.38 12.86
N PHE A 66 -8.58 4.50 12.96
CA PHE A 66 -9.90 4.81 13.52
C PHE A 66 -10.03 4.41 14.98
N THR A 67 -9.16 3.54 15.49
CA THR A 67 -9.24 3.04 16.85
C THR A 67 -7.90 2.60 17.42
N LYS A 68 -7.63 2.99 18.67
CA LYS A 68 -6.44 2.57 19.43
C LYS A 68 -6.43 1.09 19.83
N TYR A 69 -7.55 0.39 19.63
CA TYR A 69 -7.70 -1.02 20.01
C TYR A 69 -7.30 -1.98 18.88
N ALA A 70 -7.06 -1.48 17.67
CA ALA A 70 -6.58 -2.27 16.56
C ALA A 70 -5.05 -2.17 16.42
N THR A 71 -4.39 -3.32 16.32
CA THR A 71 -2.96 -3.40 16.04
C THR A 71 -2.76 -3.69 14.56
N CYS A 72 -2.05 -2.79 13.86
CA CYS A 72 -1.74 -2.95 12.44
C CYS A 72 -0.27 -3.27 12.22
N PRO A 73 0.06 -4.15 11.25
CA PRO A 73 1.43 -4.25 10.78
C PRO A 73 1.86 -2.94 10.10
N LEU A 74 3.13 -2.56 10.34
CA LEU A 74 3.78 -1.50 9.58
C LEU A 74 4.35 -2.06 8.26
N PRO A 75 4.47 -1.24 7.21
CA PRO A 75 5.16 -1.65 6.00
C PRO A 75 6.61 -2.03 6.32
N PRO A 76 7.16 -3.07 5.69
CA PRO A 76 8.58 -3.35 5.78
C PRO A 76 9.36 -2.31 4.95
N LEU A 77 10.64 -2.07 5.27
CA LEU A 77 11.43 -0.96 4.70
C LEU A 77 11.47 -0.95 3.16
N GLN A 78 11.48 -2.12 2.53
CA GLN A 78 11.47 -2.26 1.08
C GLN A 78 10.17 -1.78 0.41
N ASN A 79 9.07 -1.69 1.16
CA ASN A 79 7.78 -1.18 0.69
C ASN A 79 7.62 0.34 0.92
N TYR A 80 8.70 1.03 1.32
CA TYR A 80 8.74 2.49 1.38
C TYR A 80 9.10 3.04 0.00
N LEU A 81 8.07 3.44 -0.73
CA LEU A 81 8.20 3.90 -2.09
C LEU A 81 8.66 5.35 -2.11
N LYS A 82 9.77 5.64 -2.79
CA LYS A 82 10.23 7.00 -3.08
C LYS A 82 9.40 7.63 -4.21
N LEU A 83 8.09 7.66 -4.03
CA LEU A 83 7.07 8.13 -4.96
C LEU A 83 6.01 8.90 -4.15
N LYS A 84 5.47 9.99 -4.68
CA LYS A 84 4.22 10.57 -4.15
C LYS A 84 3.03 9.81 -4.73
N ILE A 85 2.26 9.11 -3.90
CA ILE A 85 1.05 8.40 -4.35
C ILE A 85 -0.18 9.13 -3.83
N GLU A 86 -0.70 10.04 -4.65
CA GLU A 86 -1.81 10.94 -4.28
C GLU A 86 -3.21 10.29 -4.45
N ALA A 87 -3.25 9.07 -4.99
CA ALA A 87 -4.45 8.25 -5.15
C ALA A 87 -4.71 7.38 -3.91
N GLY A 88 -5.97 7.01 -3.67
CA GLY A 88 -6.41 6.20 -2.53
C GLY A 88 -6.96 7.05 -1.38
N GLU A 89 -7.23 6.42 -0.23
CA GLU A 89 -7.71 7.14 0.95
C GLU A 89 -6.64 8.09 1.49
N LYS A 90 -7.10 9.30 1.81
CA LYS A 90 -6.32 10.36 2.47
C LYS A 90 -6.77 10.48 3.92
N VAL A 91 -6.00 11.21 4.70
CA VAL A 91 -6.39 11.60 6.06
C VAL A 91 -6.58 13.12 6.04
N TYR A 92 -7.79 13.57 6.35
CA TYR A 92 -8.12 14.98 6.45
C TYR A 92 -8.48 15.31 7.90
N GLY A 93 -7.71 16.21 8.52
CA GLY A 93 -7.98 16.68 9.88
C GLY A 93 -7.57 15.70 10.97
N HIS A 94 -6.36 15.91 11.51
CA HIS A 94 -6.01 15.54 12.88
C HIS A 94 -5.78 16.83 13.66
#